data_AF-A0A7C2RDT0-F1
#
_entry.id   AF-A0A7C2RDT0-F1
#
_cell.length_a   1.000
_cell.length_b   1.000
_cell.length_c   1.000
_cell.angle_alpha   90.00
_cell.angle_beta   90.00
_cell.angle_gamma   90.00
#
_symmetry.space_group_name_H-M   'P 1'
#
loop_
_entity.id
_entity.type
_entity.pdbx_description
1 polymer ?
#
loop_
_entity_poly.entity_id
_entity_poly.type
_entity_poly.pdbx_seq_one_letter_code
_entity_poly.pdbx_strand_id
1 'polypeptide(L)'
;MAGKSGMLPAKPAENRRLPIINEGARKKRMQKKYQLPVIGHFADRSVEFKNILEAEAVTGINYTLIFEACIGKIFKAKNVHWEFKKGNHYIKYKAFYINAQENYHRYSGFNG
;
A
#
# COMPACT_ATOMS: atom_id res chain seq x y z
N MET A 1 -2.62 20.11 49.19
CA MET A 1 -2.33 20.33 47.76
C MET A 1 -2.52 19.02 47.03
N ALA A 2 -3.56 18.86 46.21
CA ALA A 2 -3.82 17.64 45.45
C ALA A 2 -3.91 17.99 43.96
N GLY A 3 -2.95 17.49 43.18
CA GLY A 3 -2.77 17.80 41.77
C GLY A 3 -3.91 17.26 40.92
N LYS A 4 -4.57 18.15 40.16
CA LYS A 4 -5.53 17.78 39.13
C LYS A 4 -4.77 17.23 37.94
N SER A 5 -4.86 15.92 37.71
CA SER A 5 -4.42 15.29 36.46
C SER A 5 -5.39 15.70 35.35
N GLY A 6 -5.00 16.70 34.56
CA GLY A 6 -5.77 17.19 33.42
C GLY A 6 -5.75 16.16 32.29
N MET A 7 -6.89 15.52 32.05
CA MET A 7 -7.11 14.67 30.89
C MET A 7 -7.10 15.57 29.64
N LEU A 8 -6.05 15.47 28.82
CA LEU A 8 -5.94 16.23 27.58
C LEU A 8 -7.11 15.85 26.64
N PRO A 9 -7.75 16.83 25.96
CA PRO A 9 -8.83 16.54 25.04
C PRO A 9 -8.31 15.69 23.86
N ALA A 10 -9.05 14.63 23.52
CA ALA A 10 -8.78 13.83 22.34
C ALA A 10 -8.73 14.74 21.11
N LYS A 11 -7.62 14.69 20.36
CA LYS A 11 -7.46 15.46 19.11
C LYS A 11 -8.67 15.17 18.20
N PRO A 12 -9.29 16.19 17.59
CA PRO A 12 -10.36 15.98 16.64
C PRO A 12 -9.82 15.06 15.53
N ALA A 13 -10.58 14.01 15.22
CA ALA A 13 -10.23 13.06 14.17
C ALA A 13 -9.92 13.86 12.90
N GLU A 14 -8.65 13.85 12.48
CA GLU A 14 -8.18 14.53 11.29
C GLU A 14 -9.13 14.18 10.15
N ASN A 15 -9.82 15.19 9.60
CA ASN A 15 -10.72 15.02 8.47
C ASN A 15 -9.94 14.27 7.39
N ARG A 16 -10.21 12.97 7.23
CA ARG A 16 -9.59 12.15 6.19
C ARG A 16 -9.97 12.81 4.88
N ARG A 17 -9.06 13.60 4.30
CA ARG A 17 -9.29 14.26 3.02
C ARG A 17 -9.58 13.14 2.04
N LEU A 18 -10.86 12.99 1.69
CA LEU A 18 -11.27 12.04 0.68
C LEU A 18 -10.44 12.38 -0.57
N PRO A 19 -9.75 11.39 -1.18
CA PRO A 19 -8.90 11.67 -2.32
C PRO A 19 -9.75 12.35 -3.39
N ILE A 20 -9.29 13.49 -3.91
CA ILE A 20 -9.99 14.20 -4.99
C ILE A 20 -10.02 13.26 -6.19
N ILE A 21 -11.21 12.72 -6.48
CA ILE A 21 -11.41 11.76 -7.56
C ILE A 21 -11.58 12.54 -8.86
N ASN A 22 -10.47 12.93 -9.48
CA ASN A 22 -10.50 13.38 -10.87
C ASN A 22 -10.59 12.17 -11.83
N GLU A 23 -10.85 12.44 -13.11
CA GLU A 23 -11.01 11.38 -14.11
C GLU A 23 -9.74 10.52 -14.27
N GLY A 24 -8.56 11.14 -14.17
CA GLY A 24 -7.27 10.44 -14.19
C GLY A 24 -7.09 9.48 -13.02
N ALA A 25 -7.53 9.87 -11.82
CA ALA A 25 -7.50 9.03 -10.63
C ALA A 25 -8.47 7.84 -10.75
N ARG A 26 -9.67 8.04 -11.33
CA ARG A 26 -10.59 6.93 -11.64
C ARG A 26 -9.95 5.94 -12.60
N LYS A 27 -9.39 6.42 -13.72
CA LYS A 27 -8.68 5.59 -14.70
C LYS A 27 -7.53 4.81 -14.06
N LYS A 28 -6.75 5.43 -13.18
CA LYS A 28 -5.68 4.76 -12.43
C LYS A 28 -6.22 3.68 -11.49
N ARG A 29 -7.25 3.98 -10.69
CA ARG A 29 -7.85 3.01 -9.74
C ARG A 29 -8.53 1.83 -10.43
N MET A 30 -8.98 1.98 -11.67
CA MET A 30 -9.53 0.88 -12.49
C MET A 30 -8.48 -0.09 -13.04
N GLN A 31 -7.18 0.19 -12.89
CA GLN A 31 -6.13 -0.72 -13.37
C GLN A 31 -6.17 -2.06 -12.62
N LYS A 32 -6.07 -3.17 -13.38
CA LYS A 32 -6.13 -4.54 -12.85
C LYS A 32 -5.17 -4.80 -11.69
N LYS A 33 -4.02 -4.14 -11.68
CA LYS A 33 -3.01 -4.28 -10.62
C LYS A 33 -3.50 -3.86 -9.23
N TYR A 34 -4.46 -2.94 -9.13
CA TYR A 34 -5.05 -2.50 -7.86
C TYR A 34 -6.28 -3.32 -7.45
N GLN A 35 -6.76 -4.20 -8.32
CA GLN A 35 -7.87 -5.13 -8.07
C GLN A 35 -7.38 -6.49 -7.54
N LEU A 36 -6.06 -6.62 -7.31
CA LEU A 36 -5.44 -7.86 -6.83
C LEU A 36 -5.60 -8.02 -5.32
N PRO A 37 -5.99 -9.20 -4.82
CA PRO A 37 -6.06 -9.48 -3.38
C PRO A 37 -4.69 -9.37 -2.71
N VAL A 38 -4.69 -8.83 -1.49
CA VAL A 38 -3.46 -8.59 -0.71
C VAL A 38 -3.64 -9.02 0.74
N ILE A 39 -2.54 -9.37 1.38
CA ILE A 39 -2.46 -9.69 2.80
C ILE A 39 -1.58 -8.62 3.44
N GLY A 40 -2.10 -7.98 4.49
CA GLY A 40 -1.35 -7.05 5.34
C GLY A 40 -0.94 -7.76 6.63
N HIS A 41 0.36 -7.85 6.90
CA HIS A 41 0.88 -8.34 8.17
C HIS A 41 1.11 -7.14 9.11
N PHE A 42 0.16 -6.98 10.02
CA PHE A 42 0.23 -6.03 11.12
C PHE A 42 1.00 -6.66 12.29
N ALA A 43 1.35 -5.86 13.30
CA ALA A 43 2.12 -6.34 14.44
C ALA A 43 1.41 -7.45 15.23
N ASP A 44 0.09 -7.45 15.24
CA ASP A 44 -0.77 -8.34 16.01
C ASP A 44 -1.34 -9.49 15.16
N ARG A 45 -1.55 -9.27 13.86
CA ARG A 45 -2.25 -10.23 12.99
C ARG A 45 -1.98 -10.01 11.50
N SER A 46 -2.31 -11.03 10.72
CA SER A 46 -2.41 -10.92 9.27
C SER A 46 -3.88 -10.82 8.84
N VAL A 47 -4.18 -9.85 7.98
CA VAL A 47 -5.54 -9.63 7.45
C VAL A 47 -5.50 -9.73 5.93
N GLU A 48 -6.38 -10.55 5.38
CA GLU A 48 -6.61 -10.62 3.94
C GLU A 48 -7.62 -9.55 3.50
N PHE A 49 -7.31 -8.88 2.40
CA PHE A 49 -8.19 -7.95 1.70
C PHE A 49 -8.44 -8.48 0.28
N LYS A 50 -9.68 -8.30 -0.19
CA LYS A 50 -10.12 -8.67 -1.54
C LYS A 50 -9.32 -7.95 -2.62
N ASN A 51 -8.92 -6.70 -2.35
CA ASN A 51 -8.03 -5.93 -3.21
C ASN A 51 -7.31 -4.78 -2.48
N ILE A 52 -6.36 -4.15 -3.18
CA ILE A 52 -5.59 -3.01 -2.65
C ILE A 52 -6.48 -1.81 -2.30
N LEU A 53 -7.56 -1.57 -3.05
CA LEU A 53 -8.45 -0.43 -2.77
C LEU A 53 -9.25 -0.63 -1.49
N GLU A 54 -9.67 -1.86 -1.19
CA GLU A 54 -10.28 -2.21 0.09
C GLU A 54 -9.27 -2.02 1.23
N ALA A 55 -8.02 -2.45 1.04
CA ALA A 55 -6.96 -2.24 2.00
C ALA A 55 -6.73 -0.74 2.27
N GLU A 56 -6.73 0.12 1.24
CA GLU A 56 -6.68 1.57 1.41
C GLU A 56 -7.87 2.09 2.22
N ALA A 57 -9.09 1.66 1.89
CA ALA A 57 -10.30 2.14 2.56
C ALA A 57 -10.31 1.79 4.06
N VAL A 58 -9.84 0.59 4.43
CA VAL A 58 -9.79 0.13 5.83
C VAL A 58 -8.62 0.76 6.59
N THR A 59 -7.42 0.80 5.99
CA THR A 59 -6.19 1.19 6.69
C THR A 59 -5.85 2.68 6.57
N GLY A 60 -6.41 3.38 5.58
CA GLY A 60 -5.99 4.73 5.20
C GLY A 60 -4.57 4.81 4.65
N ILE A 61 -3.96 3.68 4.27
CA ILE A 61 -2.67 3.62 3.61
C ILE A 61 -2.90 3.75 2.10
N ASN A 62 -2.18 4.65 1.44
CA ASN A 62 -2.34 4.90 0.02
C ASN A 62 -2.14 3.60 -0.79
N TYR A 63 -3.07 3.30 -1.71
CA TYR A 63 -3.01 2.10 -2.56
C TYR A 63 -1.68 1.95 -3.33
N THR A 64 -1.03 3.07 -3.67
CA THR A 64 0.27 3.08 -4.34
C THR A 64 1.37 2.53 -3.43
N LEU A 65 1.37 2.90 -2.15
CA LEU A 65 2.37 2.42 -1.20
C LEU A 65 2.17 0.94 -0.88
N ILE A 66 0.91 0.50 -0.74
CA ILE A 66 0.57 -0.92 -0.57
C ILE A 66 1.12 -1.71 -1.76
N PHE A 67 0.85 -1.24 -2.98
CA PHE A 67 1.35 -1.86 -4.20
C PHE A 67 2.88 -1.92 -4.26
N GLU A 68 3.56 -0.81 -3.97
CA GLU A 68 5.03 -0.75 -3.98
C GLU A 68 5.66 -1.68 -2.93
N ALA A 69 5.00 -1.87 -1.79
CA ALA A 69 5.42 -2.84 -0.78
C ALA A 69 5.25 -4.28 -1.27
N CYS A 70 4.12 -4.62 -1.90
CA CYS A 70 3.87 -5.96 -2.43
C CYS A 70 4.89 -6.40 -3.51
N ILE A 71 5.43 -5.45 -4.28
CA ILE A 71 6.46 -5.74 -5.32
C ILE A 71 7.90 -5.66 -4.80
N GLY A 72 8.09 -5.33 -3.52
CA GLY A 72 9.41 -5.19 -2.91
C GLY A 72 10.16 -3.91 -3.30
N LYS A 73 9.49 -2.88 -3.84
CA LYS A 73 10.11 -1.58 -4.11
C LYS A 73 10.36 -0.82 -2.81
N ILE A 74 9.47 -0.96 -1.84
CA ILE A 74 9.64 -0.50 -0.46
C ILE A 74 9.48 -1.68 0.50
N PHE A 75 10.15 -1.63 1.65
CA PHE A 75 10.12 -2.74 2.61
C PHE A 75 8.78 -2.89 3.34
N LYS A 76 8.15 -1.78 3.70
CA LYS A 76 6.87 -1.73 4.42
C LYS A 76 6.12 -0.43 4.12
N ALA A 77 4.80 -0.46 4.19
CA ALA A 77 3.95 0.74 4.07
C ALA A 77 3.31 1.05 5.42
N LYS A 78 3.63 2.21 6.02
CA LYS A 78 3.20 2.63 7.37
C LYS A 78 3.26 1.49 8.42
N ASN A 79 4.42 0.85 8.54
CA ASN A 79 4.69 -0.27 9.48
C ASN A 79 3.96 -1.59 9.22
N VAL A 80 3.34 -1.75 8.06
CA VAL A 80 2.67 -2.99 7.66
C VAL A 80 3.45 -3.62 6.51
N HIS A 81 3.72 -4.92 6.62
CA HIS A 81 4.24 -5.70 5.49
C HIS A 81 3.08 -6.11 4.60
N TRP A 82 3.27 -6.02 3.29
CA TRP A 82 2.23 -6.30 2.31
C TRP A 82 2.70 -7.36 1.34
N GLU A 83 1.85 -8.35 1.10
CA GLU A 83 2.06 -9.34 0.05
C GLU A 83 0.80 -9.51 -0.80
N PHE A 84 0.99 -9.88 -2.06
CA PHE A 84 -0.13 -10.35 -2.87
C PHE A 84 -0.54 -11.75 -2.41
N LYS A 85 -1.85 -12.00 -2.32
CA LYS A 85 -2.34 -13.36 -2.06
C LYS A 85 -1.88 -14.29 -3.19
N LYS A 86 -1.22 -15.39 -2.82
CA LYS A 86 -0.71 -16.38 -3.77
C LYS A 86 -1.89 -17.05 -4.50
N GLY A 87 -1.83 -17.03 -5.83
CA GLY A 87 -2.85 -17.58 -6.73
C GLY A 87 -2.46 -17.39 -8.19
N ASN A 88 -3.32 -17.77 -9.14
CA ASN A 88 -2.99 -17.72 -10.58
C ASN A 88 -2.65 -16.28 -11.06
N HIS A 89 -3.24 -15.27 -10.43
CA HIS A 89 -2.95 -13.85 -10.69
C HIS A 89 -1.53 -13.45 -10.26
N TYR A 90 -1.02 -14.04 -9.17
CA TYR A 90 0.34 -13.80 -8.67
C TYR A 90 1.40 -14.40 -9.59
N ILE A 91 1.17 -15.57 -10.17
CA ILE A 91 2.11 -16.23 -11.10
C ILE A 91 2.29 -15.40 -12.38
N LYS A 92 1.19 -14.96 -13.00
CA LYS A 92 1.23 -14.11 -14.21
C LYS A 92 1.89 -12.75 -13.95
N TYR A 93 1.65 -12.18 -12.77
CA TYR A 93 2.22 -10.90 -12.39
C TYR A 93 3.71 -11.00 -12.01
N LYS A 94 4.09 -12.05 -11.28
CA LYS A 94 5.49 -12.35 -10.95
C LYS A 94 6.32 -12.60 -12.21
N ALA A 95 5.77 -13.30 -13.21
CA ALA A 95 6.42 -13.46 -14.51
C ALA A 95 6.63 -12.12 -15.23
N PHE A 96 5.64 -11.22 -15.23
CA PHE A 96 5.78 -9.89 -15.81
C PHE A 96 6.89 -9.07 -15.11
N TYR A 97 6.98 -9.13 -13.78
CA TYR A 97 7.97 -8.34 -13.01
C TYR A 97 9.37 -8.94 -12.99
N ILE A 98 9.53 -10.27 -12.99
CA ILE A 98 10.83 -10.93 -13.15
C ILE A 98 11.41 -10.57 -14.52
N ASN A 99 10.61 -10.67 -15.57
CA ASN A 99 11.04 -10.27 -16.92
C ASN A 99 11.33 -8.75 -17.00
N ALA A 100 10.60 -7.92 -16.25
CA ALA A 100 10.88 -6.49 -16.17
C ALA A 100 12.15 -6.18 -15.37
N GLN A 101 12.49 -6.97 -14.33
CA GLN A 101 13.76 -6.86 -13.60
C GLN A 101 14.94 -7.29 -14.45
N GLU A 102 14.82 -8.36 -15.25
CA GLU A 102 15.87 -8.76 -16.21
C GLU A 102 16.13 -7.68 -17.27
N ASN A 103 15.09 -6.93 -17.66
CA ASN A 103 15.23 -5.78 -18.57
C ASN A 103 15.60 -4.46 -17.86
N TYR A 104 15.65 -4.43 -16.53
CA TYR A 104 16.03 -3.22 -15.77
C TYR A 104 17.55 -3.17 -15.63
N HIS A 105 18.24 -2.91 -16.73
CA HIS A 105 19.58 -2.34 -16.67
C HIS A 105 19.45 -0.93 -16.07
N ARG A 106 19.72 -0.78 -14.76
CA ARG A 106 20.11 0.54 -14.26
C ARG A 106 21.33 0.95 -15.06
N TYR A 107 21.19 1.96 -15.93
CA TYR A 107 22.33 2.75 -16.33
C TYR A 107 22.84 3.43 -15.07
N SER A 108 23.78 2.79 -14.36
CA SER A 108 24.58 3.44 -13.34
C SER A 108 25.56 4.40 -14.05
N GLY A 109 25.02 5.48 -14.59
CA GLY A 109 25.79 6.64 -15.02
C GLY A 109 25.96 7.56 -13.83
N PHE A 110 26.93 7.26 -12.97
CA PHE A 110 27.46 8.24 -12.02
C PHE A 110 28.36 9.19 -12.81
N ASN A 111 27.79 10.22 -13.41
CA ASN A 111 28.58 11.31 -13.97
C ASN A 111 28.99 12.22 -12.80
N GLY A 112 30.23 12.05 -12.36
CA GLY A 112 31.01 13.12 -11.75
C GLY A 112 31.40 14.17 -12.77
#